data_AF-A0A1G7YXC6-F1
#
_entry.id   AF-A0A1G7YXC6-F1
#
_cell.length_a   1.000
_cell.length_b   1.000
_cell.length_c   1.000
_cell.angle_alpha   90.00
_cell.angle_beta   90.00
_cell.angle_gamma   90.00
#
_symmetry.space_group_name_H-M   'P 1'
#
loop_
_entity.id
_entity.type
_entity.pdbx_description
1 polymer ?
#
loop_
_entity_poly.entity_id
_entity_poly.type
_entity_poly.pdbx_seq_one_letter_code
_entity_poly.pdbx_strand_id
1 'polypeptide(L)'
;MIDSAGVRELPGGGALADIMDKVAVEPTAIRQAANRWRNAGATAVDYVGGVGNVVAKVDGAWQGQAADEFVKHMAKYRKAGEGLSTGLTACAGALDKVADELGTARSEINGIANRLLDAAADHRTRFKKDNPDAEAGAEDEGIRKLAAEAAAEAEPKLKPVNDAISDATTLLAGRVKDSGGFTFTDFKAPGAEQFVPAKGEGGWVRTAGFQDRSGGDGGGGQGGGAGEGGGGGGGGGGAGGGGGSGEGGGSGSGGGSKGSPGYEYGGVSSGGGAPAPKAEVTAWIKEALEIIKSPEMAGVLAERGLKVGDLDPNDSQDIQRIWTIIHHESGGNPSAINNWDINAKNGVPSQGLMQTIPPTFNAHSLPGHKQILDPVDNIIAGVLYTYSRYGNLGNHPGIESLESGGGYRPY
;
A
#
# COMPACT_ATOMS: atom_id res chain seq x y z
N MET A 1 -6.69 9.01 21.38
CA MET A 1 -8.04 8.49 21.69
C MET A 1 -8.43 9.07 23.04
N ILE A 2 -9.68 9.48 23.25
CA ILE A 2 -10.12 9.83 24.61
C ILE A 2 -10.13 8.52 25.40
N ASP A 3 -9.61 8.56 26.62
CA ASP A 3 -9.70 7.44 27.55
C ASP A 3 -11.16 7.27 28.00
N SER A 4 -11.71 6.05 27.88
CA SER A 4 -13.07 5.74 28.33
C SER A 4 -13.22 5.96 29.84
N ALA A 5 -12.12 5.99 30.61
CA ALA A 5 -12.12 6.31 32.03
C ALA A 5 -12.77 7.67 32.33
N GLY A 6 -12.44 8.72 31.59
CA GLY A 6 -13.00 10.07 31.85
C GLY A 6 -14.50 10.16 31.56
N VAL A 7 -14.98 9.40 30.58
CA VAL A 7 -16.43 9.27 30.31
C VAL A 7 -17.12 8.45 31.39
N ARG A 8 -16.47 7.37 31.85
CA ARG A 8 -16.99 6.46 32.89
C ARG A 8 -17.13 7.15 34.26
N GLU A 9 -16.35 8.19 34.53
CA GLU A 9 -16.46 9.02 35.75
C GLU A 9 -17.70 9.94 35.76
N LEU A 10 -18.32 10.22 34.62
CA LEU A 10 -19.55 11.01 34.58
C LEU A 10 -20.75 10.22 35.14
N PRO A 11 -21.66 10.85 35.89
CA PRO A 11 -22.94 10.25 36.25
C PRO A 11 -23.67 9.71 35.01
N GLY A 12 -23.87 8.39 34.96
CA GLY A 12 -24.53 7.72 33.82
C GLY A 12 -23.65 7.48 32.59
N GLY A 13 -22.36 7.84 32.62
CA GLY A 13 -21.45 7.72 31.47
C GLY A 13 -21.01 6.28 31.13
N GLY A 14 -21.30 5.31 32.01
CA GLY A 14 -20.86 3.92 31.85
C GLY A 14 -21.28 3.28 30.52
N ALA A 15 -22.51 3.52 30.05
CA ALA A 15 -23.00 2.92 28.80
C ALA A 15 -22.19 3.39 27.57
N LEU A 16 -21.85 4.69 27.49
CA LEU A 16 -21.01 5.21 26.42
C LEU A 16 -19.56 4.71 26.54
N ALA A 17 -19.03 4.64 27.76
CA ALA A 17 -17.69 4.10 28.00
C ALA A 17 -17.58 2.62 27.55
N ASP A 18 -18.60 1.80 27.80
CA ASP A 18 -18.64 0.41 27.34
C ASP A 18 -18.71 0.31 25.81
N ILE A 19 -19.38 1.26 25.14
CA ILE A 19 -19.38 1.36 23.67
C ILE A 19 -17.99 1.75 23.15
N MET A 20 -17.31 2.70 23.81
CA MET A 20 -15.93 3.08 23.47
C MET A 20 -14.96 1.89 23.60
N ASP A 21 -15.09 1.10 24.66
CA ASP A 21 -14.23 -0.07 24.90
C ASP A 21 -14.39 -1.13 23.79
N LYS A 22 -15.60 -1.31 23.24
CA LYS A 22 -15.85 -2.23 22.12
C LYS A 22 -15.12 -1.83 20.83
N VAL A 23 -14.86 -0.53 20.64
CA VAL A 23 -14.16 0.00 19.45
C VAL A 23 -12.72 0.41 19.72
N ALA A 24 -12.19 0.06 20.90
CA ALA A 24 -10.82 0.37 21.29
C ALA A 24 -9.76 -0.51 20.60
N VAL A 25 -10.20 -1.52 19.83
CA VAL A 25 -9.31 -2.38 19.04
C VAL A 25 -8.58 -1.54 17.97
N GLU A 26 -7.29 -1.75 17.81
CA GLU A 26 -6.48 -1.00 16.85
C GLU A 26 -6.69 -1.52 15.41
N PRO A 27 -7.21 -0.70 14.47
CA PRO A 27 -7.44 -1.11 13.08
C PRO A 27 -6.16 -1.59 12.38
N THR A 28 -5.00 -1.05 12.77
CA THR A 28 -3.69 -1.42 12.21
C THR A 28 -3.37 -2.89 12.40
N ALA A 29 -3.71 -3.48 13.55
CA ALA A 29 -3.47 -4.90 13.80
C ALA A 29 -4.30 -5.80 12.86
N ILE A 30 -5.52 -5.36 12.53
CA ILE A 30 -6.41 -6.05 11.58
C ILE A 30 -5.85 -5.96 10.16
N ARG A 31 -5.37 -4.78 9.75
CA ARG A 31 -4.72 -4.58 8.45
C ARG A 31 -3.42 -5.39 8.31
N GLN A 32 -2.63 -5.50 9.38
CA GLN A 32 -1.45 -6.38 9.39
C GLN A 32 -1.82 -7.85 9.19
N ALA A 33 -2.89 -8.32 9.82
CA ALA A 33 -3.41 -9.67 9.58
C ALA A 33 -3.85 -9.86 8.11
N ALA A 34 -4.59 -8.88 7.55
CA ALA A 34 -4.98 -8.88 6.14
C ALA A 34 -3.77 -8.96 5.20
N ASN A 35 -2.73 -8.18 5.48
CA ASN A 35 -1.50 -8.19 4.69
C ASN A 35 -0.79 -9.54 4.73
N ARG A 36 -0.70 -10.20 5.90
CA ARG A 36 -0.14 -11.56 6.00
C ARG A 36 -0.85 -12.55 5.08
N TRP A 37 -2.17 -12.41 4.92
CA TRP A 37 -2.95 -13.27 4.03
C TRP A 37 -2.68 -12.98 2.56
N ARG A 38 -2.63 -11.70 2.16
CA ARG A 38 -2.21 -11.31 0.79
C ARG A 38 -0.82 -11.85 0.45
N ASN A 39 0.13 -11.74 1.38
CA ASN A 39 1.48 -12.23 1.20
C ASN A 39 1.54 -13.76 1.04
N ALA A 40 0.77 -14.50 1.83
CA ALA A 40 0.66 -15.95 1.68
C ALA A 40 0.08 -16.33 0.31
N GLY A 41 -0.92 -15.58 -0.18
CA GLY A 41 -1.51 -15.76 -1.51
C GLY A 41 -0.52 -15.48 -2.64
N ALA A 42 0.20 -14.36 -2.58
CA ALA A 42 1.23 -14.00 -3.56
C ALA A 42 2.36 -15.05 -3.60
N THR A 43 2.85 -15.47 -2.42
CA THR A 43 3.88 -16.51 -2.30
C THR A 43 3.43 -17.83 -2.92
N ALA A 44 2.16 -18.21 -2.75
CA ALA A 44 1.61 -19.41 -3.39
C ALA A 44 1.64 -19.32 -4.93
N VAL A 45 1.31 -18.14 -5.49
CA VAL A 45 1.40 -17.88 -6.94
C VAL A 45 2.84 -17.96 -7.45
N ASP A 46 3.79 -17.40 -6.72
CA ASP A 46 5.22 -17.45 -7.09
C ASP A 46 5.73 -18.89 -7.16
N TYR A 47 5.42 -19.71 -6.16
CA TYR A 47 5.81 -21.12 -6.15
C TYR A 47 5.22 -21.90 -7.33
N VAL A 48 3.91 -21.75 -7.59
CA VAL A 48 3.29 -22.45 -8.73
C VAL A 48 3.72 -21.88 -10.09
N GLY A 49 4.13 -20.61 -10.13
CA GLY A 49 4.80 -19.99 -11.28
C GLY A 49 6.15 -20.64 -11.57
N GLY A 50 6.97 -20.83 -10.53
CA GLY A 50 8.24 -21.55 -10.62
C GLY A 50 8.07 -22.99 -11.13
N VAL A 51 7.09 -23.73 -10.59
CA VAL A 51 6.71 -25.06 -11.10
C VAL A 51 6.33 -24.98 -12.58
N GLY A 52 5.53 -23.97 -12.95
CA GLY A 52 5.15 -23.72 -14.33
C GLY A 52 6.31 -23.51 -15.29
N ASN A 53 7.35 -22.78 -14.86
CA ASN A 53 8.56 -22.55 -15.65
C ASN A 53 9.35 -23.85 -15.86
N VAL A 54 9.46 -24.68 -14.83
CA VAL A 54 10.09 -26.01 -14.94
C VAL A 54 9.30 -26.91 -15.88
N VAL A 55 7.97 -26.90 -15.80
CA VAL A 55 7.10 -27.68 -16.68
C VAL A 55 7.22 -27.22 -18.13
N ALA A 56 7.33 -25.92 -18.40
CA ALA A 56 7.57 -25.41 -19.75
C ALA A 56 8.92 -25.88 -20.34
N LYS A 57 9.95 -26.03 -19.51
CA LYS A 57 11.22 -26.65 -19.94
C LYS A 57 11.04 -28.13 -20.29
N VAL A 58 10.26 -28.86 -19.49
CA VAL A 58 9.94 -30.27 -19.77
C VAL A 58 9.16 -30.40 -21.08
N ASP A 59 8.19 -29.53 -21.32
CA ASP A 59 7.39 -29.45 -22.55
C ASP A 59 8.27 -29.14 -23.79
N GLY A 60 9.22 -28.23 -23.66
CA GLY A 60 10.18 -27.96 -24.75
C GLY A 60 11.14 -29.12 -25.01
N ALA A 61 11.56 -29.84 -23.97
CA ALA A 61 12.52 -30.94 -24.06
C ALA A 61 11.88 -32.26 -24.51
N TRP A 62 10.58 -32.44 -24.28
CA TRP A 62 9.87 -33.69 -24.51
C TRP A 62 8.49 -33.47 -25.10
N GLN A 63 8.20 -34.19 -26.18
CA GLN A 63 6.96 -34.17 -26.94
C GLN A 63 6.28 -35.56 -26.92
N GLY A 64 5.02 -35.61 -27.33
CA GLY A 64 4.21 -36.82 -27.38
C GLY A 64 3.05 -36.78 -26.38
N GLN A 65 2.03 -37.60 -26.62
CA GLN A 65 0.76 -37.54 -25.89
C GLN A 65 0.92 -37.62 -24.37
N ALA A 66 1.85 -38.43 -23.86
CA ALA A 66 2.13 -38.53 -22.43
C ALA A 66 2.78 -37.25 -21.84
N ALA A 67 3.61 -36.55 -22.61
CA ALA A 67 4.19 -35.27 -22.21
C ALA A 67 3.10 -34.19 -22.17
N ASP A 68 2.24 -34.15 -23.19
CA ASP A 68 1.12 -33.20 -23.27
C ASP A 68 0.13 -33.39 -22.09
N GLU A 69 -0.22 -34.64 -21.75
CA GLU A 69 -1.11 -34.94 -20.62
C GLU A 69 -0.46 -34.59 -19.26
N PHE A 70 0.85 -34.79 -19.12
CA PHE A 70 1.59 -34.32 -17.94
C PHE A 70 1.53 -32.80 -17.81
N VAL A 71 1.79 -32.05 -18.88
CA VAL A 71 1.73 -30.58 -18.88
C VAL A 71 0.32 -30.09 -18.53
N LYS A 72 -0.73 -30.70 -19.10
CA LYS A 72 -2.13 -30.40 -18.77
C LYS A 72 -2.45 -30.65 -17.30
N HIS A 73 -1.94 -31.72 -16.71
CA HIS A 73 -2.13 -31.97 -15.29
C HIS A 73 -1.38 -30.95 -14.43
N MET A 74 -0.12 -30.66 -14.75
CA MET A 74 0.68 -29.70 -13.99
C MET A 74 0.09 -28.29 -14.04
N ALA A 75 -0.59 -27.92 -15.13
CA ALA A 75 -1.34 -26.67 -15.22
C ALA A 75 -2.45 -26.54 -14.15
N LYS A 76 -2.96 -27.66 -13.61
CA LYS A 76 -3.92 -27.64 -12.49
C LYS A 76 -3.32 -27.13 -11.19
N TYR A 77 -2.00 -27.31 -10.97
CA TYR A 77 -1.33 -26.79 -9.76
C TYR A 77 -1.26 -25.28 -9.79
N ARG A 78 -1.03 -24.70 -10.97
CA ARG A 78 -1.11 -23.25 -11.17
C ARG A 78 -2.50 -22.72 -10.84
N LYS A 79 -3.55 -23.35 -11.39
CA LYS A 79 -4.94 -22.99 -11.09
C LYS A 79 -5.27 -23.09 -9.60
N ALA A 80 -4.76 -24.13 -8.92
CA ALA A 80 -4.92 -24.30 -7.47
C ALA A 80 -4.23 -23.18 -6.67
N GLY A 81 -3.01 -22.79 -7.05
CA GLY A 81 -2.30 -21.66 -6.42
C GLY A 81 -3.00 -20.32 -6.65
N GLU A 82 -3.49 -20.07 -7.86
CA GLU A 82 -4.31 -18.89 -8.19
C GLU A 82 -5.60 -18.85 -7.37
N GLY A 83 -6.30 -19.99 -7.26
CA GLY A 83 -7.52 -20.13 -6.46
C GLY A 83 -7.28 -19.89 -4.97
N LEU A 84 -6.16 -20.38 -4.41
CA LEU A 84 -5.74 -20.09 -3.04
C LEU A 84 -5.45 -18.60 -2.84
N SER A 85 -4.71 -17.98 -3.76
CA SER A 85 -4.38 -16.56 -3.71
C SER A 85 -5.62 -15.66 -3.78
N THR A 86 -6.57 -15.99 -4.66
CA THR A 86 -7.87 -15.31 -4.74
C THR A 86 -8.64 -15.44 -3.42
N GLY A 87 -8.68 -16.64 -2.83
CA GLY A 87 -9.34 -16.87 -1.55
C GLY A 87 -8.75 -16.05 -0.42
N LEU A 88 -7.42 -16.07 -0.27
CA LEU A 88 -6.70 -15.31 0.74
C LEU A 88 -6.83 -13.79 0.55
N THR A 89 -6.82 -13.32 -0.70
CA THR A 89 -7.03 -11.91 -1.03
C THR A 89 -8.46 -11.45 -0.68
N ALA A 90 -9.46 -12.27 -0.97
CA ALA A 90 -10.85 -11.96 -0.60
C ALA A 90 -11.03 -11.87 0.92
N CYS A 91 -10.41 -12.78 1.67
CA CYS A 91 -10.41 -12.74 3.14
C CYS A 91 -9.69 -11.49 3.68
N ALA A 92 -8.55 -11.14 3.09
CA ALA A 92 -7.83 -9.92 3.43
C ALA A 92 -8.68 -8.66 3.16
N GLY A 93 -9.42 -8.60 2.05
CA GLY A 93 -10.34 -7.50 1.76
C GLY A 93 -11.50 -7.40 2.76
N ALA A 94 -12.00 -8.55 3.26
CA ALA A 94 -13.01 -8.55 4.31
C ALA A 94 -12.45 -8.01 5.65
N LEU A 95 -11.19 -8.33 5.99
CA LEU A 95 -10.51 -7.78 7.15
C LEU A 95 -10.25 -6.27 7.02
N ASP A 96 -9.88 -5.78 5.83
CA ASP A 96 -9.74 -4.33 5.58
C ASP A 96 -11.08 -3.61 5.84
N LYS A 97 -12.20 -4.15 5.34
CA LYS A 97 -13.54 -3.59 5.58
C LYS A 97 -13.83 -3.49 7.08
N VAL A 98 -13.50 -4.52 7.87
CA VAL A 98 -13.64 -4.47 9.33
C VAL A 98 -12.78 -3.34 9.92
N ALA A 99 -11.53 -3.19 9.48
CA ALA A 99 -10.64 -2.14 9.97
C ALA A 99 -11.15 -0.72 9.64
N ASP A 100 -11.72 -0.53 8.46
CA ASP A 100 -12.27 0.76 8.01
C ASP A 100 -13.55 1.14 8.75
N GLU A 101 -14.49 0.19 8.92
CA GLU A 101 -15.71 0.42 9.69
C GLU A 101 -15.39 0.66 11.17
N LEU A 102 -14.42 -0.06 11.73
CA LEU A 102 -13.94 0.14 13.10
C LEU A 102 -13.30 1.52 13.28
N GLY A 103 -12.47 1.95 12.34
CA GLY A 103 -11.86 3.28 12.34
C GLY A 103 -12.91 4.39 12.26
N THR A 104 -13.92 4.22 11.42
CA THR A 104 -15.05 5.15 11.28
C THR A 104 -15.85 5.24 12.57
N ALA A 105 -16.31 4.10 13.11
CA ALA A 105 -17.05 4.05 14.36
C ALA A 105 -16.26 4.66 15.52
N ARG A 106 -14.96 4.34 15.63
CA ARG A 106 -14.06 4.93 16.64
C ARG A 106 -14.02 6.46 16.52
N SER A 107 -13.88 7.01 15.32
CA SER A 107 -13.84 8.46 15.11
C SER A 107 -15.16 9.13 15.55
N GLU A 108 -16.29 8.58 15.11
CA GLU A 108 -17.61 9.11 15.45
C GLU A 108 -17.92 9.03 16.94
N ILE A 109 -17.65 7.88 17.58
CA ILE A 109 -17.87 7.66 19.01
C ILE A 109 -16.97 8.57 19.86
N ASN A 110 -15.71 8.80 19.45
CA ASN A 110 -14.85 9.80 20.11
C ASN A 110 -15.41 11.21 19.98
N GLY A 111 -16.00 11.55 18.83
CA GLY A 111 -16.70 12.82 18.64
C GLY A 111 -17.88 12.98 19.61
N ILE A 112 -18.68 11.93 19.79
CA ILE A 112 -19.80 11.90 20.75
C ILE A 112 -19.29 12.06 22.19
N ALA A 113 -18.24 11.33 22.56
CA ALA A 113 -17.64 11.39 23.89
C ALA A 113 -17.09 12.79 24.23
N ASN A 114 -16.38 13.45 23.29
CA ASN A 114 -15.93 14.84 23.46
C ASN A 114 -17.12 15.78 23.72
N ARG A 115 -18.18 15.68 22.90
CA ARG A 115 -19.38 16.53 23.07
C ARG A 115 -20.05 16.30 24.42
N LEU A 116 -20.09 15.06 24.90
CA LEU A 116 -20.62 14.76 26.23
C LEU A 116 -19.78 15.40 27.33
N LEU A 117 -18.45 15.27 27.28
CA LEU A 117 -17.54 15.86 28.28
C LEU A 117 -17.70 17.39 28.33
N ASP A 118 -17.73 18.03 27.17
CA ASP A 118 -17.94 19.48 27.06
C ASP A 118 -19.32 19.88 27.60
N ALA A 119 -20.39 19.18 27.19
CA ALA A 119 -21.75 19.46 27.63
C ALA A 119 -21.92 19.25 29.15
N ALA A 120 -21.28 18.24 29.72
CA ALA A 120 -21.30 17.99 31.16
C ALA A 120 -20.54 19.09 31.95
N ALA A 121 -19.40 19.55 31.44
CA ALA A 121 -18.65 20.66 32.04
C ALA A 121 -19.45 21.98 31.99
N ASP A 122 -20.09 22.27 30.85
CA ASP A 122 -20.97 23.41 30.66
C ASP A 122 -22.18 23.35 31.59
N HIS A 123 -22.82 22.18 31.70
CA HIS A 123 -23.96 21.95 32.58
C HIS A 123 -23.59 22.21 34.04
N ARG A 124 -22.48 21.65 34.52
CA ARG A 124 -21.95 21.89 35.87
C ARG A 124 -21.75 23.37 36.14
N THR A 125 -21.16 24.09 35.19
CA THR A 125 -20.86 25.51 35.33
C THR A 125 -22.14 26.36 35.44
N ARG A 126 -23.12 26.10 34.57
CA ARG A 126 -24.42 26.81 34.59
C ARG A 126 -25.23 26.47 35.84
N PHE A 127 -25.29 25.19 36.21
CA PHE A 127 -26.02 24.74 37.39
C PHE A 127 -25.51 25.40 38.67
N LYS A 128 -24.19 25.47 38.87
CA LYS A 128 -23.58 26.15 40.02
C LYS A 128 -23.85 27.64 40.07
N LYS A 129 -23.87 28.30 38.90
CA LYS A 129 -24.21 29.73 38.81
C LYS A 129 -25.65 30.00 39.21
N ASP A 130 -26.57 29.15 38.75
CA ASP A 130 -28.01 29.33 38.96
C ASP A 130 -28.46 28.80 40.34
N ASN A 131 -27.69 27.89 40.95
CA ASN A 131 -27.97 27.25 42.23
C ASN A 131 -26.72 27.26 43.13
N PRO A 132 -26.28 28.42 43.65
CA PRO A 132 -25.03 28.56 44.40
C PRO A 132 -25.01 27.78 45.72
N ASP A 133 -26.19 27.54 46.31
CA ASP A 133 -26.37 26.84 47.59
C ASP A 133 -26.74 25.36 47.43
N ALA A 134 -26.74 24.83 46.20
CA ALA A 134 -27.08 23.43 45.95
C ALA A 134 -26.04 22.46 46.54
N GLU A 135 -26.50 21.35 47.08
CA GLU A 135 -25.64 20.27 47.56
C GLU A 135 -24.87 19.60 46.41
N ALA A 136 -23.71 19.03 46.72
CA ALA A 136 -22.89 18.33 45.74
C ALA A 136 -23.67 17.14 45.12
N GLY A 137 -23.65 17.04 43.78
CA GLY A 137 -24.35 15.98 43.05
C GLY A 137 -25.79 16.31 42.67
N ALA A 138 -26.29 17.49 43.04
CA ALA A 138 -27.62 17.96 42.62
C ALA A 138 -27.72 18.14 41.09
N GLU A 139 -26.60 18.35 40.40
CA GLU A 139 -26.52 18.45 38.94
C GLU A 139 -26.52 17.09 38.21
N ASP A 140 -26.30 16.00 38.94
CA ASP A 140 -25.98 14.69 38.34
C ASP A 140 -27.11 14.16 37.47
N GLU A 141 -28.36 14.52 37.76
CA GLU A 141 -29.51 14.11 36.96
C GLU A 141 -29.49 14.72 35.56
N GLY A 142 -29.03 15.96 35.43
CA GLY A 142 -28.83 16.58 34.12
C GLY A 142 -27.70 15.91 33.34
N ILE A 143 -26.61 15.56 34.02
CA ILE A 143 -25.49 14.85 33.41
C ILE A 143 -25.88 13.44 32.99
N ARG A 144 -26.68 12.71 33.80
CA ARG A 144 -27.21 11.39 33.45
C ARG A 144 -28.03 11.41 32.17
N LYS A 145 -28.83 12.47 31.94
CA LYS A 145 -29.61 12.64 30.70
C LYS A 145 -28.71 12.86 29.49
N LEU A 146 -27.73 13.77 29.60
CA LEU A 146 -26.74 14.00 28.54
C LEU A 146 -25.97 12.73 28.20
N ALA A 147 -25.55 11.97 29.22
CA ALA A 147 -24.85 10.70 29.03
C ALA A 147 -25.72 9.63 28.35
N ALA A 148 -27.00 9.54 28.73
CA ALA A 148 -27.95 8.62 28.10
C ALA A 148 -28.22 8.97 26.63
N GLU A 149 -28.36 10.26 26.30
CA GLU A 149 -28.50 10.75 24.92
C GLU A 149 -27.26 10.41 24.08
N ALA A 150 -26.06 10.65 24.63
CA ALA A 150 -24.81 10.34 23.96
C ALA A 150 -24.64 8.82 23.73
N ALA A 151 -24.99 7.99 24.71
CA ALA A 151 -24.98 6.54 24.55
C ALA A 151 -25.96 6.06 23.46
N ALA A 152 -27.17 6.62 23.42
CA ALA A 152 -28.16 6.31 22.39
C ALA A 152 -27.73 6.77 20.99
N GLU A 153 -26.97 7.86 20.87
CA GLU A 153 -26.37 8.29 19.60
C GLU A 153 -25.25 7.35 19.15
N ALA A 154 -24.45 6.84 20.09
CA ALA A 154 -23.28 6.01 19.82
C ALA A 154 -23.63 4.55 19.48
N GLU A 155 -24.68 3.99 20.09
CA GLU A 155 -25.08 2.59 19.90
C GLU A 155 -25.27 2.16 18.43
N PRO A 156 -25.99 2.89 17.56
CA PRO A 156 -26.16 2.50 16.16
C PRO A 156 -24.84 2.53 15.37
N LYS A 157 -23.79 3.21 15.84
CA LYS A 157 -22.47 3.27 15.19
C LYS A 157 -21.71 1.94 15.26
N LEU A 158 -22.11 1.02 16.13
CA LEU A 158 -21.55 -0.32 16.20
C LEU A 158 -22.08 -1.25 15.10
N LYS A 159 -23.21 -0.91 14.47
CA LYS A 159 -23.85 -1.79 13.49
C LYS A 159 -22.96 -2.10 12.28
N PRO A 160 -22.35 -1.11 11.60
CA PRO A 160 -21.49 -1.40 10.43
C PRO A 160 -20.29 -2.28 10.79
N VAL A 161 -19.72 -2.08 11.98
CA VAL A 161 -18.62 -2.92 12.50
C VAL A 161 -19.08 -4.37 12.69
N ASN A 162 -20.23 -4.58 13.35
CA ASN A 162 -20.78 -5.92 13.57
C ASN A 162 -21.15 -6.62 12.25
N ASP A 163 -21.75 -5.90 11.31
CA ASP A 163 -22.07 -6.42 9.98
C ASP A 163 -20.79 -6.84 9.24
N ALA A 164 -19.75 -5.98 9.25
CA ALA A 164 -18.46 -6.29 8.61
C ALA A 164 -17.77 -7.50 9.25
N ILE A 165 -17.82 -7.63 10.58
CA ILE A 165 -17.28 -8.80 11.30
C ILE A 165 -18.04 -10.07 10.91
N SER A 166 -19.37 -9.99 10.82
CA SER A 166 -20.21 -11.11 10.39
C SER A 166 -19.93 -11.53 8.95
N ASP A 167 -19.80 -10.57 8.03
CA ASP A 167 -19.42 -10.78 6.64
C ASP A 167 -18.05 -11.47 6.55
N ALA A 168 -17.05 -10.94 7.27
CA ALA A 168 -15.70 -11.50 7.30
C ALA A 168 -15.70 -12.92 7.86
N THR A 169 -16.39 -13.17 8.97
CA THR A 169 -16.50 -14.50 9.59
C THR A 169 -17.17 -15.50 8.64
N THR A 170 -18.24 -15.08 7.96
CA THR A 170 -18.95 -15.91 6.98
C THR A 170 -18.05 -16.26 5.80
N LEU A 171 -17.31 -15.28 5.29
CA LEU A 171 -16.39 -15.48 4.17
C LEU A 171 -15.22 -16.40 4.56
N LEU A 172 -14.66 -16.22 5.76
CA LEU A 172 -13.61 -17.06 6.33
C LEU A 172 -14.07 -18.51 6.54
N ALA A 173 -15.29 -18.70 7.04
CA ALA A 173 -15.89 -20.02 7.23
C ALA A 173 -16.26 -20.69 5.89
N GLY A 174 -16.67 -19.89 4.90
CA GLY A 174 -17.13 -20.36 3.59
C GLY A 174 -16.00 -20.63 2.58
N ARG A 175 -14.85 -19.96 2.67
CA ARG A 175 -13.83 -20.01 1.60
C ARG A 175 -12.41 -20.31 2.05
N VAL A 176 -12.14 -21.62 2.04
CA VAL A 176 -11.07 -22.21 1.21
C VAL A 176 -11.66 -23.06 0.05
N LYS A 177 -12.96 -23.41 0.08
CA LYS A 177 -13.59 -24.36 -0.87
C LYS A 177 -14.36 -23.72 -2.05
N ASP A 178 -14.97 -22.55 -1.88
CA ASP A 178 -15.93 -22.00 -2.88
C ASP A 178 -15.39 -20.83 -3.73
N SER A 179 -14.07 -20.70 -3.93
CA SER A 179 -13.51 -19.63 -4.78
C SER A 179 -13.90 -19.70 -6.27
N GLY A 180 -14.74 -20.68 -6.65
CA GLY A 180 -15.20 -20.89 -8.03
C GLY A 180 -14.12 -21.49 -8.94
N GLY A 181 -12.96 -21.83 -8.37
CA GLY A 181 -11.80 -22.39 -9.07
C GLY A 181 -11.38 -23.75 -8.51
N PHE A 182 -10.56 -24.45 -9.28
CA PHE A 182 -9.88 -25.67 -8.85
C PHE A 182 -8.91 -25.33 -7.71
N THR A 183 -8.91 -26.11 -6.64
CA THR A 183 -8.13 -25.92 -5.40
C THR A 183 -7.13 -27.05 -5.20
N PHE A 184 -6.21 -26.90 -4.24
CA PHE A 184 -5.30 -28.00 -3.88
C PHE A 184 -6.04 -29.23 -3.33
N THR A 185 -7.25 -29.05 -2.79
CA THR A 185 -8.07 -30.16 -2.29
C THR A 185 -8.74 -30.97 -3.39
N ASP A 186 -8.73 -30.49 -4.63
CA ASP A 186 -9.30 -31.20 -5.80
C ASP A 186 -8.32 -32.18 -6.45
N PHE A 187 -7.05 -32.19 -6.01
CA PHE A 187 -6.09 -33.21 -6.45
C PHE A 187 -6.41 -34.57 -5.86
N LYS A 188 -6.20 -35.62 -6.65
CA LYS A 188 -6.29 -36.99 -6.15
C LYS A 188 -4.99 -37.34 -5.42
N ALA A 189 -5.02 -38.44 -4.67
CA ALA A 189 -3.83 -38.95 -4.03
C ALA A 189 -2.77 -39.32 -5.09
N PRO A 190 -1.47 -39.07 -4.83
CA PRO A 190 -0.39 -39.42 -5.74
C PRO A 190 -0.48 -40.86 -6.24
N GLY A 191 -0.41 -41.07 -7.55
CA GLY A 191 -0.50 -42.38 -8.20
C GLY A 191 -1.92 -42.83 -8.57
N ALA A 192 -2.95 -42.07 -8.19
CA ALA A 192 -4.31 -42.25 -8.69
C ALA A 192 -4.54 -41.55 -10.05
N GLU A 193 -3.64 -40.66 -10.46
CA GLU A 193 -3.65 -40.04 -11.79
C GLU A 193 -2.83 -40.83 -12.81
N GLN A 194 -3.47 -41.28 -13.89
CA GLN A 194 -2.77 -41.90 -15.02
C GLN A 194 -2.30 -40.82 -16.01
N PHE A 195 -1.03 -40.44 -15.92
CA PHE A 195 -0.37 -39.58 -16.93
C PHE A 195 0.16 -40.35 -18.13
N VAL A 196 0.10 -41.68 -18.09
CA VAL A 196 0.66 -42.56 -19.10
C VAL A 196 -0.51 -43.25 -19.82
N PRO A 197 -0.68 -43.05 -21.14
CA PRO A 197 -1.64 -43.81 -21.93
C PRO A 197 -1.40 -45.32 -21.78
N ALA A 198 -2.46 -46.13 -21.95
CA ALA A 198 -2.31 -47.58 -21.99
C ALA A 198 -1.25 -47.98 -23.03
N LYS A 199 -0.40 -48.93 -22.65
CA LYS A 199 0.82 -49.36 -23.36
C LYS A 199 0.62 -49.48 -24.89
N GLY A 200 1.33 -48.67 -25.69
CA GLY A 200 1.41 -48.89 -27.13
C GLY A 200 1.77 -47.68 -28.00
N GLU A 201 1.10 -46.54 -27.82
CA GLU A 201 1.25 -45.39 -28.74
C GLU A 201 1.12 -44.07 -27.95
N GLY A 202 2.02 -43.09 -28.18
CA GLY A 202 1.95 -41.76 -27.55
C GLY A 202 2.88 -41.49 -26.34
N GLY A 203 3.99 -42.22 -26.19
CA GLY A 203 4.94 -42.04 -25.07
C GLY A 203 5.77 -40.75 -25.10
N TRP A 204 6.64 -40.59 -24.10
CA TRP A 204 7.60 -39.49 -24.01
C TRP A 204 8.67 -39.60 -25.10
N VAL A 205 8.76 -38.61 -25.99
CA VAL A 205 9.74 -38.53 -27.08
C VAL A 205 10.59 -37.29 -26.89
N ARG A 206 11.93 -37.42 -26.91
CA ARG A 206 12.82 -36.25 -26.80
C ARG A 206 12.68 -35.34 -28.02
N THR A 207 12.61 -34.04 -27.78
CA THR A 207 12.68 -33.03 -28.84
C THR A 207 14.12 -32.92 -29.35
N ALA A 208 14.33 -33.20 -30.64
CA ALA A 208 15.66 -33.16 -31.24
C ALA A 208 16.22 -31.73 -31.23
N GLY A 209 17.46 -31.56 -30.77
CA GLY A 209 18.15 -30.27 -30.77
C GLY A 209 17.76 -29.31 -29.63
N PHE A 210 16.95 -29.72 -28.66
CA PHE A 210 16.65 -28.90 -27.49
C PHE A 210 17.92 -28.62 -26.66
N GLN A 211 18.18 -27.35 -26.37
CA GLN A 211 19.23 -26.88 -25.46
C GLN A 211 18.62 -25.91 -24.44
N ASP A 212 18.76 -26.20 -23.14
CA ASP A 212 18.32 -25.27 -22.08
C ASP A 212 19.29 -24.08 -22.02
N ARG A 213 18.89 -22.93 -22.55
CA ARG A 213 19.72 -21.70 -22.60
C ARG A 213 19.60 -20.83 -21.35
N SER A 214 19.43 -21.41 -20.16
CA SER A 214 19.25 -20.64 -18.91
C SER A 214 20.35 -20.84 -17.86
N GLY A 215 21.52 -21.36 -18.25
CA GLY A 215 22.74 -21.35 -17.44
C GLY A 215 23.82 -20.47 -18.06
N GLY A 216 23.77 -19.16 -17.81
CA GLY A 216 24.77 -18.20 -18.26
C GLY A 216 25.23 -17.33 -17.10
N ASP A 217 26.43 -17.62 -16.61
CA ASP A 217 27.16 -16.89 -15.58
C ASP A 217 27.41 -15.43 -16.00
N GLY A 218 27.41 -14.51 -15.04
CA GLY A 218 27.58 -13.08 -15.28
C GLY A 218 28.96 -12.73 -15.84
N GLY A 219 29.00 -12.07 -17.00
CA GLY A 219 30.24 -11.55 -17.59
C GLY A 219 29.93 -10.45 -18.60
N GLY A 220 30.34 -9.22 -18.27
CA GLY A 220 30.11 -8.03 -19.09
C GLY A 220 30.83 -8.04 -20.43
N GLY A 221 30.34 -7.21 -21.36
CA GLY A 221 31.01 -6.95 -22.62
C GLY A 221 30.17 -6.13 -23.59
N GLN A 222 30.59 -4.90 -23.84
CA GLN A 222 30.13 -4.01 -24.92
C GLN A 222 30.21 -4.67 -26.31
N GLY A 223 29.33 -4.24 -27.21
CA GLY A 223 29.47 -4.49 -28.64
C GLY A 223 28.40 -3.76 -29.45
N GLY A 224 28.75 -2.59 -29.99
CA GLY A 224 27.98 -1.92 -31.03
C GLY A 224 28.05 -2.68 -32.36
N GLY A 225 27.10 -2.40 -33.25
CA GLY A 225 27.10 -2.94 -34.60
C GLY A 225 25.88 -2.49 -35.38
N ALA A 226 26.13 -1.60 -36.35
CA ALA A 226 25.17 -1.04 -37.28
C ALA A 226 24.58 -2.08 -38.26
N GLY A 227 23.43 -1.73 -38.84
CA GLY A 227 22.85 -2.41 -40.00
C GLY A 227 21.85 -1.50 -40.71
N GLU A 228 22.31 -0.81 -41.75
CA GLU A 228 21.50 -0.08 -42.74
C GLU A 228 20.62 -1.02 -43.57
N GLY A 229 19.52 -0.49 -44.13
CA GLY A 229 18.80 -1.17 -45.21
C GLY A 229 17.44 -0.60 -45.64
N GLY A 230 17.43 0.61 -46.23
CA GLY A 230 16.71 0.94 -47.48
C GLY A 230 15.17 0.98 -47.57
N GLY A 231 14.63 2.17 -47.89
CA GLY A 231 14.03 2.39 -49.22
C GLY A 231 12.53 2.74 -49.36
N GLY A 232 12.25 4.03 -49.64
CA GLY A 232 11.15 4.54 -50.51
C GLY A 232 9.75 4.70 -49.90
N GLY A 233 8.94 5.74 -50.14
CA GLY A 233 9.02 6.92 -51.00
C GLY A 233 7.60 7.52 -51.18
N GLY A 234 7.50 8.85 -51.31
CA GLY A 234 6.33 9.62 -51.78
C GLY A 234 5.31 10.02 -50.70
N GLY A 235 4.74 11.23 -50.63
CA GLY A 235 4.79 12.42 -51.47
C GLY A 235 3.54 13.27 -51.22
N GLY A 236 3.68 14.61 -51.25
CA GLY A 236 2.58 15.61 -51.23
C GLY A 236 2.16 16.06 -49.83
N GLY A 237 2.13 17.34 -49.45
CA GLY A 237 2.02 18.59 -50.21
C GLY A 237 0.77 19.33 -49.72
N GLY A 238 0.91 20.52 -49.13
CA GLY A 238 -0.26 21.31 -48.72
C GLY A 238 0.07 22.44 -47.75
N ALA A 239 0.32 23.62 -48.31
CA ALA A 239 0.58 24.88 -47.61
C ALA A 239 -0.69 25.50 -47.00
N GLY A 240 -0.50 26.43 -46.06
CA GLY A 240 -1.56 27.36 -45.64
C GLY A 240 -1.15 28.14 -44.40
N GLY A 241 -0.45 29.27 -44.60
CA GLY A 241 -0.10 30.21 -43.53
C GLY A 241 -1.24 31.15 -43.13
N GLY A 242 -0.98 31.96 -42.11
CA GLY A 242 -1.80 33.10 -41.75
C GLY A 242 -1.48 33.59 -40.33
N GLY A 243 -0.64 34.62 -40.24
CA GLY A 243 -0.28 35.28 -38.99
C GLY A 243 -1.36 36.23 -38.47
N GLY A 244 -1.09 36.83 -37.31
CA GLY A 244 -1.93 37.89 -36.74
C GLY A 244 -1.54 38.24 -35.31
N SER A 245 -0.61 39.18 -35.20
CA SER A 245 -0.23 39.94 -33.99
C SER A 245 -1.41 40.74 -33.40
N GLY A 246 -1.39 40.94 -32.07
CA GLY A 246 -2.24 41.92 -31.40
C GLY A 246 -1.81 42.15 -29.95
N GLU A 247 -0.94 43.14 -29.73
CA GLU A 247 -0.74 43.78 -28.43
C GLU A 247 -1.94 44.66 -28.06
N GLY A 248 -2.22 44.78 -26.77
CA GLY A 248 -3.18 45.76 -26.23
C GLY A 248 -3.25 45.69 -24.71
N GLY A 249 -2.55 46.60 -24.04
CA GLY A 249 -2.58 46.78 -22.58
C GLY A 249 -3.83 47.50 -22.06
N GLY A 250 -3.99 47.51 -20.73
CA GLY A 250 -5.01 48.31 -20.04
C GLY A 250 -5.12 47.99 -18.55
N SER A 251 -4.57 48.89 -17.73
CA SER A 251 -4.56 48.91 -16.27
C SER A 251 -5.93 49.21 -15.63
N GLY A 252 -6.17 48.76 -14.40
CA GLY A 252 -7.29 49.22 -13.57
C GLY A 252 -7.39 48.56 -12.19
N SER A 253 -7.02 49.31 -11.14
CA SER A 253 -6.99 48.97 -9.71
C SER A 253 -8.36 48.73 -9.04
N GLY A 254 -8.36 48.01 -7.91
CA GLY A 254 -9.03 48.52 -6.69
C GLY A 254 -9.71 47.51 -5.74
N GLY A 255 -9.11 47.31 -4.56
CA GLY A 255 -9.76 46.98 -3.27
C GLY A 255 -9.92 45.49 -2.97
N GLY A 256 -9.50 44.90 -1.84
CA GLY A 256 -9.01 45.41 -0.57
C GLY A 256 -9.61 44.54 0.55
N SER A 257 -8.80 43.83 1.35
CA SER A 257 -9.17 43.41 2.71
C SER A 257 -7.94 43.08 3.57
N LYS A 258 -8.01 43.62 4.79
CA LYS A 258 -7.10 43.63 5.94
C LYS A 258 -7.00 42.19 6.54
N GLY A 259 -5.86 41.62 6.95
CA GLY A 259 -5.01 41.94 8.13
C GLY A 259 -5.75 41.57 9.43
N SER A 260 -5.36 40.69 10.37
CA SER A 260 -4.12 39.97 10.78
C SER A 260 -4.55 38.87 11.80
N PRO A 261 -3.71 38.21 12.65
CA PRO A 261 -2.26 37.89 12.65
C PRO A 261 -2.02 36.34 12.70
N GLY A 262 -0.85 35.74 12.48
CA GLY A 262 0.52 36.19 12.69
C GLY A 262 1.10 35.55 13.96
N TYR A 263 1.59 34.30 13.86
CA TYR A 263 2.73 33.84 14.64
C TYR A 263 3.74 33.26 13.64
N GLU A 264 4.86 33.95 13.53
CA GLU A 264 6.02 33.62 12.70
C GLU A 264 7.21 33.50 13.65
N TYR A 265 8.01 32.43 13.51
CA TYR A 265 9.48 32.40 13.58
C TYR A 265 9.92 30.95 13.34
N GLY A 266 10.81 30.61 12.40
CA GLY A 266 11.53 31.44 11.43
C GLY A 266 12.65 30.62 10.75
N GLY A 267 12.86 30.90 9.45
CA GLY A 267 14.12 30.75 8.68
C GLY A 267 14.65 29.32 8.42
N VAL A 268 15.13 28.93 7.24
CA VAL A 268 15.68 29.73 6.13
C VAL A 268 15.51 29.00 4.79
N SER A 269 15.31 29.80 3.76
CA SER A 269 15.20 29.55 2.33
C SER A 269 16.49 29.02 1.68
N SER A 270 16.38 28.19 0.64
CA SER A 270 16.93 28.43 -0.71
C SER A 270 17.01 27.13 -1.53
N GLY A 271 16.32 27.08 -2.68
CA GLY A 271 16.58 26.10 -3.74
C GLY A 271 15.54 24.97 -3.88
N GLY A 272 14.48 25.20 -4.64
CA GLY A 272 13.74 24.12 -5.33
C GLY A 272 13.15 22.97 -4.50
N GLY A 273 12.87 23.17 -3.20
CA GLY A 273 12.32 22.12 -2.35
C GLY A 273 10.85 21.80 -2.64
N ALA A 274 10.47 20.53 -2.49
CA ALA A 274 9.09 20.08 -2.51
C ALA A 274 8.22 20.89 -1.51
N PRO A 275 6.94 21.18 -1.82
CA PRO A 275 6.01 21.82 -0.88
C PRO A 275 5.86 20.98 0.38
N ALA A 276 5.26 21.50 1.46
CA ALA A 276 5.06 20.68 2.66
C ALA A 276 4.29 19.37 2.36
N PRO A 277 4.70 18.21 2.91
CA PRO A 277 4.01 16.96 2.68
C PRO A 277 2.58 16.99 3.20
N LYS A 278 1.67 16.32 2.49
CA LYS A 278 0.32 16.05 3.00
C LYS A 278 0.42 15.15 4.24
N ALA A 279 -0.48 15.34 5.20
CA ALA A 279 -0.52 14.55 6.43
C ALA A 279 -0.59 13.03 6.18
N GLU A 280 -1.35 12.61 5.15
CA GLU A 280 -1.47 11.21 4.74
C GLU A 280 -0.12 10.62 4.29
N VAL A 281 0.65 11.36 3.47
CA VAL A 281 1.94 10.90 2.95
C VAL A 281 2.96 10.84 4.08
N THR A 282 2.96 11.84 4.96
CA THR A 282 3.79 11.81 6.17
C THR A 282 3.50 10.57 7.02
N ALA A 283 2.23 10.19 7.18
CA ALA A 283 1.87 9.00 7.94
C ALA A 283 2.43 7.71 7.29
N TRP A 284 2.31 7.57 5.96
CA TRP A 284 2.87 6.42 5.23
C TRP A 284 4.40 6.35 5.32
N ILE A 285 5.08 7.50 5.23
CA ILE A 285 6.54 7.56 5.38
C ILE A 285 6.94 7.08 6.77
N LYS A 286 6.29 7.58 7.82
CA LYS A 286 6.56 7.17 9.21
C LYS A 286 6.34 5.68 9.40
N GLU A 287 5.21 5.16 8.93
CA GLU A 287 4.89 3.74 9.03
C GLU A 287 5.94 2.88 8.31
N ALA A 288 6.34 3.26 7.09
CA ALA A 288 7.39 2.56 6.35
C ALA A 288 8.74 2.54 7.10
N LEU A 289 9.13 3.68 7.67
CA LEU A 289 10.36 3.78 8.47
C LEU A 289 10.28 2.96 9.77
N GLU A 290 9.15 2.98 10.46
CA GLU A 290 8.91 2.15 11.65
C GLU A 290 9.05 0.66 11.34
N ILE A 291 8.52 0.21 10.19
CA ILE A 291 8.64 -1.16 9.71
C ILE A 291 10.11 -1.49 9.39
N ILE A 292 10.81 -0.64 8.65
CA ILE A 292 12.24 -0.84 8.31
C ILE A 292 13.08 -0.93 9.59
N LYS A 293 12.78 -0.12 10.60
CA LYS A 293 13.50 -0.07 11.88
C LYS A 293 13.01 -1.09 12.91
N SER A 294 11.99 -1.87 12.59
CA SER A 294 11.45 -2.86 13.51
C SER A 294 12.50 -3.93 13.85
N PRO A 295 12.48 -4.49 15.08
CA PRO A 295 13.36 -5.60 15.45
C PRO A 295 13.21 -6.82 14.55
N GLU A 296 12.00 -7.05 14.00
CA GLU A 296 11.71 -8.15 13.08
C GLU A 296 12.49 -8.02 11.77
N MET A 297 12.59 -6.81 11.23
CA MET A 297 13.24 -6.56 9.94
C MET A 297 14.76 -6.39 10.05
N ALA A 298 15.28 -6.15 11.26
CA ALA A 298 16.72 -5.99 11.48
C ALA A 298 17.55 -7.19 10.97
N GLY A 299 17.08 -8.42 11.19
CA GLY A 299 17.76 -9.63 10.70
C GLY A 299 17.78 -9.72 9.18
N VAL A 300 16.64 -9.46 8.54
CA VAL A 300 16.48 -9.45 7.08
C VAL A 300 17.41 -8.42 6.44
N LEU A 301 17.49 -7.22 7.03
CA LEU A 301 18.33 -6.14 6.52
C LEU A 301 19.83 -6.44 6.70
N ALA A 302 20.20 -7.06 7.81
CA ALA A 302 21.57 -7.51 8.06
C ALA A 302 22.01 -8.59 7.05
N GLU A 303 21.15 -9.58 6.77
CA GLU A 303 21.42 -10.60 5.75
C GLU A 303 21.59 -10.01 4.35
N ARG A 304 20.85 -8.93 4.05
CA ARG A 304 20.97 -8.18 2.79
C ARG A 304 22.15 -7.19 2.77
N GLY A 305 22.89 -7.07 3.88
CA GLY A 305 24.01 -6.12 4.00
C GLY A 305 23.60 -4.64 3.99
N LEU A 306 22.32 -4.33 4.26
CA LEU A 306 21.79 -2.97 4.24
C LEU A 306 22.00 -2.30 5.60
N LYS A 307 22.66 -1.13 5.60
CA LYS A 307 22.95 -0.35 6.81
C LYS A 307 21.97 0.82 6.92
N VAL A 308 20.85 0.59 7.60
CA VAL A 308 19.78 1.60 7.82
C VAL A 308 19.83 2.21 9.24
N GLY A 309 21.00 2.24 9.85
CA GLY A 309 21.17 2.65 11.26
C GLY A 309 20.82 4.11 11.49
N ASP A 310 21.07 4.95 10.49
CA ASP A 310 20.82 6.39 10.45
C ASP A 310 19.35 6.76 10.23
N LEU A 311 18.52 5.89 9.65
CA LEU A 311 17.08 6.15 9.49
C LEU A 311 16.37 6.31 10.84
N ASP A 312 15.61 7.38 11.00
CA ASP A 312 14.73 7.62 12.15
C ASP A 312 13.29 7.96 11.69
N PRO A 313 12.27 7.17 12.07
CA PRO A 313 10.87 7.44 11.72
C PRO A 313 10.34 8.79 12.25
N ASN A 314 11.01 9.39 13.22
CA ASN A 314 10.63 10.68 13.81
C ASN A 314 11.56 11.82 13.40
N ASP A 315 12.62 11.58 12.64
CA ASP A 315 13.47 12.65 12.12
C ASP A 315 12.77 13.37 10.97
N SER A 316 12.54 14.68 11.18
CA SER A 316 11.99 15.57 10.17
C SER A 316 12.81 15.62 8.89
N GLN A 317 14.13 15.41 8.95
CA GLN A 317 14.98 15.45 7.77
C GLN A 317 14.77 14.22 6.88
N ASP A 318 14.72 13.01 7.46
CA ASP A 318 14.45 11.78 6.72
C ASP A 318 13.07 11.79 6.08
N ILE A 319 12.06 12.23 6.84
CA ILE A 319 10.69 12.40 6.33
C ILE A 319 10.68 13.36 5.13
N GLN A 320 11.35 14.51 5.25
CA GLN A 320 11.39 15.51 4.20
C GLN A 320 12.14 15.03 2.95
N ARG A 321 13.23 14.27 3.12
CA ARG A 321 13.98 13.68 1.99
C ARG A 321 13.12 12.67 1.24
N ILE A 322 12.49 11.73 1.95
CA ILE A 322 11.61 10.73 1.31
C ILE A 322 10.43 11.42 0.62
N TRP A 323 9.82 12.40 1.28
CA TRP A 323 8.75 13.18 0.68
C TRP A 323 9.22 13.90 -0.59
N THR A 324 10.40 14.51 -0.58
CA THR A 324 10.94 15.21 -1.76
C THR A 324 11.05 14.27 -2.95
N ILE A 325 11.51 13.03 -2.74
CA ILE A 325 11.53 12.00 -3.79
C ILE A 325 10.09 11.72 -4.25
N ILE A 326 9.18 11.35 -3.34
CA ILE A 326 7.77 11.05 -3.69
C ILE A 326 7.10 12.19 -4.46
N HIS A 327 7.34 13.43 -4.06
CA HIS A 327 6.77 14.60 -4.70
C HIS A 327 7.19 14.70 -6.18
N HIS A 328 8.47 14.48 -6.46
CA HIS A 328 8.98 14.54 -7.83
C HIS A 328 8.64 13.29 -8.65
N GLU A 329 8.57 12.11 -8.03
CA GLU A 329 8.29 10.85 -8.71
C GLU A 329 6.80 10.68 -9.04
N SER A 330 5.90 11.00 -8.11
CA SER A 330 4.46 10.70 -8.24
C SER A 330 3.53 11.84 -7.83
N GLY A 331 4.07 12.96 -7.31
CA GLY A 331 3.27 14.02 -6.69
C GLY A 331 2.52 13.57 -5.43
N GLY A 332 2.86 12.41 -4.86
CA GLY A 332 2.15 11.81 -3.74
C GLY A 332 0.94 10.95 -4.14
N ASN A 333 0.85 10.50 -5.39
CA ASN A 333 -0.20 9.60 -5.85
C ASN A 333 0.25 8.12 -5.78
N PRO A 334 -0.31 7.29 -4.87
CA PRO A 334 0.08 5.89 -4.75
C PRO A 334 -0.33 5.02 -5.94
N SER A 335 -1.29 5.48 -6.76
CA SER A 335 -1.73 4.78 -7.98
C SER A 335 -0.99 5.26 -9.23
N ALA A 336 0.10 6.02 -9.09
CA ALA A 336 0.85 6.54 -10.24
C ALA A 336 1.53 5.41 -11.03
N ILE A 337 1.31 5.39 -12.35
CA ILE A 337 1.93 4.45 -13.29
C ILE A 337 2.54 5.24 -14.44
N ASN A 338 3.86 5.14 -14.60
CA ASN A 338 4.55 5.73 -15.74
C ASN A 338 4.48 4.80 -16.95
N ASN A 339 3.81 5.23 -18.01
CA ASN A 339 3.61 4.43 -19.23
C ASN A 339 4.45 4.92 -20.43
N TRP A 340 5.36 5.87 -20.23
CA TRP A 340 5.96 6.64 -21.33
C TRP A 340 7.45 6.33 -21.55
N ASP A 341 8.12 5.77 -20.54
CA ASP A 341 9.56 5.51 -20.54
C ASP A 341 9.93 4.17 -21.21
N ILE A 342 11.23 3.84 -21.19
CA ILE A 342 11.74 2.59 -21.76
C ILE A 342 11.24 1.36 -21.00
N ASN A 343 11.01 1.48 -19.69
CA ASN A 343 10.53 0.37 -18.86
C ASN A 343 9.07 0.04 -19.21
N ALA A 344 8.23 1.06 -19.43
CA ALA A 344 6.87 0.89 -19.91
C ALA A 344 6.83 0.24 -21.30
N LYS A 345 7.71 0.67 -22.22
CA LYS A 345 7.86 0.02 -23.55
C LYS A 345 8.26 -1.45 -23.43
N ASN A 346 9.04 -1.78 -22.42
CA ASN A 346 9.48 -3.14 -22.09
C ASN A 346 8.45 -3.93 -21.24
N GLY A 347 7.26 -3.37 -20.98
CA GLY A 347 6.18 -4.04 -20.25
C GLY A 347 6.36 -4.10 -18.73
N VAL A 348 7.29 -3.32 -18.16
CA VAL A 348 7.60 -3.27 -16.72
C VAL A 348 7.56 -1.83 -16.20
N PRO A 349 6.43 -1.12 -16.31
CA PRO A 349 6.34 0.30 -15.98
C PRO A 349 6.66 0.58 -14.50
N SER A 350 7.24 1.74 -14.23
CA SER A 350 7.40 2.29 -12.87
C SER A 350 6.05 2.60 -12.24
N GLN A 351 5.92 2.29 -10.95
CA GLN A 351 4.66 2.26 -10.22
C GLN A 351 4.81 2.80 -8.79
N GLY A 352 3.73 3.40 -8.29
CA GLY A 352 3.59 3.80 -6.88
C GLY A 352 4.28 5.12 -6.51
N LEU A 353 4.33 5.41 -5.22
CA LEU A 353 4.80 6.69 -4.68
C LEU A 353 6.24 7.03 -5.05
N MET A 354 7.13 6.04 -5.01
CA MET A 354 8.56 6.13 -5.29
C MET A 354 8.91 5.64 -6.71
N GLN A 355 7.91 5.37 -7.55
CA GLN A 355 8.08 4.97 -8.95
C GLN A 355 9.06 3.79 -9.17
N THR A 356 8.99 2.77 -8.32
CA THR A 356 9.77 1.54 -8.51
C THR A 356 9.21 0.71 -9.67
N ILE A 357 10.07 0.09 -10.47
CA ILE A 357 9.67 -0.97 -11.42
C ILE A 357 9.49 -2.32 -10.68
N PRO A 358 8.68 -3.26 -11.20
CA PRO A 358 8.42 -4.53 -10.53
C PRO A 358 9.67 -5.34 -10.13
N PRO A 359 10.72 -5.46 -10.96
CA PRO A 359 11.95 -6.16 -10.56
C PRO A 359 12.65 -5.49 -9.37
N THR A 360 12.75 -4.16 -9.38
CA THR A 360 13.38 -3.39 -8.29
C THR A 360 12.57 -3.52 -7.01
N PHE A 361 11.24 -3.37 -7.10
CA PHE A 361 10.34 -3.54 -5.98
C PHE A 361 10.48 -4.94 -5.36
N ASN A 362 10.47 -5.98 -6.19
CA ASN A 362 10.60 -7.36 -5.71
C ASN A 362 11.94 -7.64 -5.04
N ALA A 363 13.03 -7.05 -5.54
CA ALA A 363 14.36 -7.19 -4.95
C ALA A 363 14.51 -6.47 -3.59
N HIS A 364 13.81 -5.35 -3.38
CA HIS A 364 14.00 -4.49 -2.20
C HIS A 364 12.84 -4.52 -1.21
N SER A 365 11.72 -5.13 -1.54
CA SER A 365 10.61 -5.37 -0.62
C SER A 365 11.02 -6.21 0.59
N LEU A 366 10.40 -5.92 1.74
CA LEU A 366 10.56 -6.72 2.96
C LEU A 366 9.58 -7.91 2.97
N PRO A 367 9.89 -8.98 3.73
CA PRO A 367 8.89 -10.00 4.05
C PRO A 367 7.65 -9.32 4.62
N GLY A 368 6.47 -9.63 4.09
CA GLY A 368 5.24 -8.98 4.52
C GLY A 368 4.83 -7.74 3.69
N HIS A 369 5.70 -7.24 2.81
CA HIS A 369 5.53 -5.96 2.10
C HIS A 369 5.71 -6.13 0.58
N LYS A 370 4.74 -6.75 -0.09
CA LYS A 370 4.85 -7.23 -1.49
C LYS A 370 3.88 -6.58 -2.48
N GLN A 371 3.19 -5.50 -2.10
CA GLN A 371 2.23 -4.83 -2.98
C GLN A 371 2.81 -3.52 -3.54
N ILE A 372 3.16 -3.49 -4.83
CA ILE A 372 3.86 -2.34 -5.44
C ILE A 372 3.06 -1.02 -5.43
N LEU A 373 1.73 -1.10 -5.40
CA LEU A 373 0.84 0.08 -5.33
C LEU A 373 0.37 0.38 -3.90
N ASP A 374 0.73 -0.44 -2.92
CA ASP A 374 0.53 -0.07 -1.52
C ASP A 374 1.54 1.05 -1.16
N PRO A 375 1.07 2.17 -0.59
CA PRO A 375 1.93 3.33 -0.34
C PRO A 375 3.10 3.00 0.59
N VAL A 376 2.87 2.19 1.62
CA VAL A 376 3.89 1.84 2.62
C VAL A 376 4.90 0.87 2.01
N ASP A 377 4.44 -0.19 1.36
CA ASP A 377 5.30 -1.18 0.70
C ASP A 377 6.19 -0.53 -0.38
N ASN A 378 5.63 0.38 -1.16
CA ASN A 378 6.35 1.09 -2.21
C ASN A 378 7.44 2.01 -1.63
N ILE A 379 7.14 2.71 -0.53
CA ILE A 379 8.14 3.50 0.20
C ILE A 379 9.22 2.59 0.77
N ILE A 380 8.87 1.45 1.38
CA ILE A 380 9.83 0.48 1.91
C ILE A 380 10.80 0.06 0.82
N ALA A 381 10.29 -0.39 -0.33
CA ALA A 381 11.13 -0.86 -1.43
C ALA A 381 11.99 0.26 -2.03
N GLY A 382 11.44 1.47 -2.19
CA GLY A 382 12.17 2.63 -2.72
C GLY A 382 13.28 3.12 -1.79
N VAL A 383 13.02 3.17 -0.47
CA VAL A 383 14.02 3.52 0.54
C VAL A 383 15.11 2.44 0.59
N LEU A 384 14.75 1.16 0.66
CA LEU A 384 15.75 0.09 0.69
C LEU A 384 16.57 -0.01 -0.60
N TYR A 385 15.98 0.31 -1.75
CA TYR A 385 16.73 0.49 -3.00
C TYR A 385 17.72 1.65 -2.90
N THR A 386 17.30 2.79 -2.33
CA THR A 386 18.17 3.94 -2.10
C THR A 386 19.37 3.57 -1.22
N TYR A 387 19.14 2.84 -0.12
CA TYR A 387 20.20 2.35 0.76
C TYR A 387 21.11 1.34 0.07
N SER A 388 20.55 0.41 -0.70
CA SER A 388 21.30 -0.59 -1.48
C SER A 388 22.24 0.08 -2.50
N ARG A 389 21.77 1.14 -3.16
CA ARG A 389 22.47 1.76 -4.28
C ARG A 389 23.39 2.90 -3.88
N TYR A 390 23.01 3.69 -2.88
CA TYR A 390 23.64 4.97 -2.51
C TYR A 390 24.09 5.04 -1.04
N GLY A 391 23.70 4.07 -0.21
CA GLY A 391 24.15 3.93 1.18
C GLY A 391 23.34 4.72 2.22
N ASN A 392 22.73 5.85 1.86
CA ASN A 392 21.81 6.62 2.70
C ASN A 392 20.89 7.51 1.84
N LEU A 393 19.90 8.16 2.46
CA LEU A 393 18.97 9.07 1.76
C LEU A 393 19.65 10.33 1.18
N GLY A 394 20.64 10.89 1.88
CA GLY A 394 21.35 12.11 1.45
C GLY A 394 22.14 11.92 0.14
N ASN A 395 22.65 10.71 -0.10
CA ASN A 395 23.37 10.34 -1.32
C ASN A 395 22.45 10.01 -2.50
N HIS A 396 21.12 10.04 -2.31
CA HIS A 396 20.20 9.93 -3.43
C HIS A 396 20.46 11.09 -4.42
N PRO A 397 20.68 10.87 -5.73
CA PRO A 397 21.14 11.91 -6.66
C PRO A 397 20.27 13.17 -6.67
N GLY A 398 18.94 13.01 -6.56
CA GLY A 398 18.02 14.13 -6.46
C GLY A 398 18.12 14.90 -5.15
N ILE A 399 18.41 14.22 -4.03
CA ILE A 399 18.58 14.84 -2.71
C ILE A 399 19.94 15.52 -2.63
N GLU A 400 21.02 14.81 -2.99
CA GLU A 400 22.38 15.35 -3.02
C GLU A 400 22.45 16.61 -3.89
N SER A 401 21.82 16.59 -5.06
CA SER A 401 21.77 17.74 -5.97
C SER A 401 21.02 18.92 -5.32
N LEU A 402 19.87 18.69 -4.66
CA LEU A 402 19.14 19.77 -3.97
C LEU A 402 19.92 20.31 -2.76
N GLU A 403 20.53 19.44 -1.95
CA GLU A 403 21.32 19.82 -0.78
C GLU A 403 22.61 20.57 -1.15
N SER A 404 23.13 20.37 -2.36
CA SER A 404 24.25 21.14 -2.93
C SER A 404 23.81 22.40 -3.71
N GLY A 405 22.52 22.74 -3.71
CA GLY A 405 21.98 23.94 -4.36
C GLY A 405 21.67 23.80 -5.85
N GLY A 406 21.69 22.58 -6.39
CA GLY A 406 21.26 22.22 -7.73
C GLY A 406 19.76 21.88 -7.83
N GLY A 407 19.29 21.46 -9.01
CA GLY A 407 17.91 21.00 -9.22
C GLY A 407 17.72 19.50 -8.99
N TYR A 408 16.49 19.05 -8.76
CA TYR A 408 16.18 17.62 -8.57
C TYR A 408 16.56 16.79 -9.81
N ARG A 409 17.11 15.60 -9.57
CA ARG A 409 17.52 14.63 -10.60
C ARG A 409 16.83 13.28 -10.33
N PRO A 410 15.90 12.84 -11.19
CA PRO A 410 15.25 11.52 -11.05
C PRO A 410 16.21 10.37 -11.40
N TYR A 411 15.74 9.14 -11.17
CA TYR A 411 16.45 7.87 -11.42
C TYR A 411 16.89 7.63 -12.86
#